data_AF-A0A0A1MDZ1-F1
#
_entry.id   AF-A0A0A1MDZ1-F1
#
_cell.length_a   1.000
_cell.length_b   1.000
_cell.length_c   1.000
_cell.angle_alpha   90.00
_cell.angle_beta   90.00
_cell.angle_gamma   90.00
#
_symmetry.space_group_name_H-M   'P 1'
#
loop_
_entity.id
_entity.type
_entity.pdbx_description
1 polymer ?
#
loop_
_entity_poly.entity_id
_entity_poly.type
_entity_poly.pdbx_seq_one_letter_code
_entity_poly.pdbx_strand_id
1 'polypeptide(L)'
;MKHYEAYDGTDLIAEGTAKAIKKKLGITTGEFQTGRRRAKKGYDEEFNVIEVDKPEEYAVYKGDEYLFIDTKENVMQRLGISQGTFTFYMSPANAKRDGGDKLIIVNLDKVVD
;
A
#
# COMPACT_ATOMS: atom_id res chain seq x y z
N MET A 1 -5.26 2.50 -3.91
CA MET A 1 -5.68 3.04 -2.58
C MET A 1 -4.93 4.36 -2.38
N LYS A 2 -5.48 5.40 -1.73
CA LYS A 2 -4.74 6.67 -1.56
C LYS A 2 -3.60 6.49 -0.55
N HIS A 3 -2.38 6.86 -0.95
CA HIS A 3 -1.22 6.94 -0.07
C HIS A 3 -0.97 8.38 0.37
N TYR A 4 -0.41 8.50 1.56
CA TYR A 4 -0.07 9.77 2.16
C TYR A 4 1.31 9.69 2.80
N GLU A 5 1.93 10.85 2.91
CA GLU A 5 3.11 11.09 3.71
C GLU A 5 2.76 12.17 4.73
N ALA A 6 3.17 11.94 5.97
CA ALA A 6 2.98 12.85 7.09
C ALA A 6 4.36 13.35 7.55
N TYR A 7 4.47 14.67 7.68
CA TYR A 7 5.70 15.35 8.05
C TYR A 7 5.51 16.15 9.33
N ASP A 8 6.58 16.29 10.09
CA ASP A 8 6.72 17.35 11.11
C ASP A 8 7.85 18.28 10.65
N GLY A 9 7.49 19.47 10.18
CA GLY A 9 8.41 20.27 9.37
C GLY A 9 8.79 19.54 8.08
N THR A 10 10.10 19.40 7.84
CA THR A 10 10.67 18.66 6.70
C THR A 10 10.86 17.16 6.95
N ASP A 11 10.67 16.71 8.19
CA ASP A 11 10.98 15.33 8.58
C ASP A 11 9.80 14.41 8.32
N LEU A 12 10.01 13.36 7.51
CA LEU A 12 9.01 12.32 7.27
C LEU A 12 8.83 11.47 8.53
N ILE A 13 7.65 11.53 9.15
CA ILE A 13 7.34 10.81 10.39
C ILE A 13 6.46 9.58 10.17
N ALA A 14 5.64 9.56 9.11
CA ALA A 14 4.85 8.39 8.73
C ALA A 14 4.46 8.41 7.25
N GLU A 15 4.27 7.23 6.69
CA GLU A 15 3.74 7.04 5.35
C GLU A 15 2.70 5.91 5.33
N GLY A 16 1.91 5.86 4.27
CA GLY A 16 0.97 4.78 4.00
C GLY A 16 -0.46 5.27 3.87
N THR A 17 -1.42 4.40 4.18
CA THR A 17 -2.83 4.78 4.17
C THR A 17 -3.16 5.77 5.29
N ALA A 18 -4.22 6.55 5.12
CA ALA A 18 -4.73 7.41 6.19
C ALA A 18 -5.01 6.63 7.48
N LYS A 19 -5.46 5.37 7.39
CA LYS A 19 -5.68 4.50 8.58
C LYS A 19 -4.36 4.15 9.25
N ALA A 20 -3.35 3.75 8.48
CA ALA A 20 -2.02 3.39 8.98
C ALA A 20 -1.33 4.58 9.66
N ILE A 21 -1.33 5.75 9.03
CA ILE A 21 -0.73 6.98 9.59
C ILE A 21 -1.40 7.37 10.90
N LYS A 22 -2.74 7.42 10.94
CA LYS A 22 -3.47 7.75 12.17
C LYS A 22 -3.17 6.78 13.31
N LYS A 23 -3.11 5.48 13.01
CA LYS A 23 -2.76 4.45 13.99
C LYS A 23 -1.31 4.62 14.48
N LYS A 24 -0.35 4.85 13.57
CA LYS A 24 1.08 4.98 13.90
C LYS A 24 1.37 6.23 14.73
N LEU A 25 0.75 7.35 14.39
CA LEU A 25 0.97 8.64 15.05
C LEU A 25 0.04 8.88 16.24
N GLY A 26 -0.97 8.03 16.46
CA GLY A 26 -1.95 8.23 17.53
C GLY A 26 -2.86 9.45 17.33
N ILE A 27 -3.04 9.91 16.09
CA ILE A 27 -3.82 11.11 15.76
C ILE A 27 -5.24 10.80 15.31
N THR A 28 -6.13 11.76 15.53
CA THR A 28 -7.51 11.74 15.09
C THR A 28 -7.65 11.99 13.58
N THR A 29 -8.83 11.68 13.04
CA THR A 29 -9.18 12.06 11.66
C THR A 29 -9.19 13.58 11.47
N GLY A 30 -9.55 14.36 12.51
CA GLY A 30 -9.56 15.82 12.45
C GLY A 30 -8.16 16.38 12.25
N GLU A 31 -7.20 15.93 13.06
CA GLU A 31 -5.78 16.32 12.96
C GLU A 31 -5.18 15.94 11.60
N PHE A 32 -5.48 14.74 11.10
CA PHE A 32 -5.07 14.32 9.76
C PHE A 32 -5.58 15.28 8.67
N GLN A 33 -6.85 15.70 8.73
CA GLN A 33 -7.40 16.67 7.77
C GLN A 33 -6.80 18.07 7.94
N THR A 34 -6.49 18.49 9.16
CA THR A 34 -5.78 19.75 9.43
C THR A 34 -4.41 19.74 8.77
N GLY A 35 -3.62 18.68 8.95
CA GLY A 35 -2.32 18.52 8.27
C GLY A 35 -2.45 18.60 6.74
N ARG A 36 -3.49 17.97 6.17
CA ARG A 36 -3.76 18.09 4.72
C ARG A 36 -4.11 19.50 4.26
N ARG A 37 -4.91 20.24 5.05
CA ARG A 37 -5.26 21.63 4.73
C ARG A 37 -4.05 22.54 4.83
N ARG A 38 -3.15 22.30 5.78
CA ARG A 38 -1.89 23.03 5.93
C ARG A 38 -0.97 22.84 4.73
N ALA A 39 -0.75 21.59 4.31
CA ALA A 39 0.03 21.28 3.11
C ALA A 39 -0.51 22.02 1.87
N LYS A 40 -1.84 22.01 1.66
CA LYS A 40 -2.48 22.74 0.54
C LYS A 40 -2.28 24.26 0.57
N LYS A 41 -2.03 24.83 1.74
CA LYS A 41 -1.74 26.27 1.92
C LYS A 41 -0.25 26.59 1.89
N GLY A 42 0.62 25.58 1.75
CA GLY A 42 2.07 25.75 1.70
C GLY A 42 2.73 25.90 3.06
N TYR A 43 2.12 25.43 4.15
CA TYR A 43 2.79 25.37 5.45
C TYR A 43 3.62 24.07 5.53
N ASP A 44 4.93 24.21 5.32
CA ASP A 44 5.93 23.14 5.30
C ASP A 44 6.74 23.03 6.61
N GLU A 45 6.73 24.05 7.47
CA GLU A 45 7.42 24.04 8.78
C GLU A 45 6.62 23.42 9.93
N GLU A 46 5.34 23.10 9.72
CA GLU A 46 4.46 22.48 10.73
C GLU A 46 4.05 21.06 10.32
N PHE A 47 3.43 20.32 11.26
CA PHE A 47 2.75 19.06 10.94
C PHE A 47 1.82 19.21 9.73
N ASN A 48 2.15 18.45 8.68
CA ASN A 48 1.43 18.47 7.41
C ASN A 48 1.30 17.06 6.84
N VAL A 49 0.34 16.88 5.93
CA VAL A 49 0.07 15.59 5.29
C VAL A 49 -0.18 15.82 3.80
N ILE A 50 0.60 15.16 2.95
CA ILE A 50 0.42 15.21 1.50
C ILE A 50 -0.12 13.88 0.98
N GLU A 51 -0.94 13.96 -0.07
CA GLU A 51 -1.37 12.77 -0.82
C GLU A 51 -0.31 12.51 -1.88
N VAL A 52 0.23 11.29 -1.92
CA VAL A 52 1.26 10.90 -2.88
C VAL A 52 0.71 9.84 -3.82
N ASP A 53 1.12 9.92 -5.08
CA ASP A 53 0.86 8.87 -6.06
C ASP A 53 1.93 7.80 -5.91
N LYS A 54 1.64 6.80 -5.08
CA LYS A 54 2.50 5.62 -4.88
C LYS A 54 1.83 4.44 -5.56
N PRO A 55 2.45 3.85 -6.61
CA PRO A 55 1.90 2.66 -7.23
C PRO A 55 1.90 1.51 -6.21
N GLU A 56 0.79 0.75 -6.18
CA GLU A 56 0.68 -0.39 -5.27
C GLU A 56 1.66 -1.49 -5.67
N GLU A 57 2.38 -2.03 -4.69
CA GLU A 57 3.35 -3.09 -4.87
C GLU A 57 2.77 -4.45 -4.48
N TYR A 58 3.14 -5.46 -5.26
CA TYR A 58 2.64 -6.82 -5.14
C TYR A 58 3.79 -7.80 -5.13
N ALA A 59 3.88 -8.59 -4.07
CA ALA A 59 4.80 -9.72 -3.99
C ALA A 59 4.17 -10.96 -4.61
N VAL A 60 4.93 -11.66 -5.44
CA VAL A 60 4.54 -12.91 -6.09
C VAL A 60 5.33 -14.06 -5.47
N TYR A 61 4.60 -15.09 -5.05
CA TYR A 61 5.14 -16.31 -4.47
C TYR A 61 4.68 -17.52 -5.27
N LYS A 62 5.45 -18.60 -5.22
CA LYS A 62 5.04 -19.94 -5.65
C LYS A 62 5.21 -20.90 -4.48
N GLY A 63 4.10 -21.31 -3.87
CA GLY A 63 4.17 -21.92 -2.53
C GLY A 63 4.84 -20.95 -1.56
N ASP A 64 5.88 -21.43 -0.88
CA ASP A 64 6.71 -20.64 0.04
C ASP A 64 7.88 -19.90 -0.65
N GLU A 65 8.08 -20.11 -1.95
CA GLU A 65 9.17 -19.50 -2.71
C GLU A 65 8.80 -18.08 -3.15
N TYR A 66 9.60 -17.09 -2.73
CA TYR A 66 9.51 -15.73 -3.23
C TYR A 66 10.03 -15.64 -4.67
N LEU A 67 9.24 -15.05 -5.57
CA LEU A 67 9.65 -14.84 -6.96
C LEU A 67 10.11 -13.39 -7.21
N PHE A 68 9.22 -12.42 -7.01
CA PHE A 68 9.51 -11.00 -7.25
C PHE A 68 8.46 -10.07 -6.63
N ILE A 69 8.78 -8.77 -6.57
CA ILE A 69 7.87 -7.67 -6.25
C ILE A 69 7.81 -6.75 -7.47
N ASP A 70 6.62 -6.30 -7.83
CA ASP A 70 6.44 -5.26 -8.83
C ASP A 70 5.06 -4.59 -8.70
N THR A 71 4.80 -3.60 -9.56
CA THR A 71 3.47 -3.01 -9.72
C THR A 71 2.50 -4.02 -10.34
N LYS A 72 1.19 -3.80 -10.15
CA LYS A 72 0.14 -4.66 -10.71
C LYS A 72 0.32 -4.88 -12.22
N GLU A 73 0.53 -3.81 -12.98
CA GLU A 73 0.67 -3.84 -14.44
C GLU A 73 1.87 -4.70 -14.84
N ASN A 74 3.00 -4.51 -14.17
CA ASN A 74 4.22 -5.27 -14.45
C ASN A 74 4.08 -6.74 -14.01
N VAL A 75 3.42 -7.03 -12.88
CA VAL A 75 3.13 -8.42 -12.48
C VAL A 75 2.28 -9.12 -13.55
N MET A 76 1.22 -8.47 -14.02
CA MET A 76 0.36 -9.04 -15.08
C MET A 76 1.15 -9.27 -16.37
N GLN A 77 1.99 -8.33 -16.76
CA GLN A 77 2.83 -8.45 -17.95
C GLN A 77 3.87 -9.56 -17.83
N ARG A 78 4.61 -9.63 -16.72
CA ARG A 78 5.65 -10.64 -16.47
C ARG A 78 5.09 -12.05 -16.42
N LEU A 79 3.91 -12.23 -15.81
CA LEU A 79 3.25 -13.53 -15.73
C LEU A 79 2.40 -13.86 -16.96
N GLY A 80 2.15 -12.89 -17.84
CA GLY A 80 1.27 -13.06 -19.00
C GLY A 80 -0.19 -13.34 -18.62
N ILE A 81 -0.68 -12.73 -17.54
CA ILE A 81 -2.01 -13.02 -16.97
C ILE A 81 -2.98 -11.85 -17.10
N SER A 82 -4.27 -12.17 -17.15
CA SER A 82 -5.34 -11.17 -17.16
C SER A 82 -5.56 -10.54 -15.79
N GLN A 83 -6.25 -9.39 -15.75
CA GLN A 83 -6.70 -8.76 -14.50
C GLN A 83 -7.59 -9.69 -13.65
N GLY A 84 -8.43 -10.51 -14.29
CA GLY A 84 -9.27 -11.49 -13.59
C GLY A 84 -8.42 -12.57 -12.90
N THR A 85 -7.41 -13.07 -13.61
CA THR A 85 -6.45 -14.06 -13.08
C THR A 85 -5.61 -13.48 -11.94
N PHE A 86 -5.14 -12.24 -12.08
CA PHE A 86 -4.42 -11.52 -11.02
C PHE A 86 -5.26 -11.43 -9.74
N THR A 87 -6.53 -11.04 -9.88
CA THR A 87 -7.48 -10.95 -8.74
C THR A 87 -7.74 -12.31 -8.11
N PHE A 88 -7.81 -13.37 -8.94
CA PHE A 88 -7.96 -14.73 -8.45
C PHE A 88 -6.75 -15.19 -7.63
N TYR A 89 -5.52 -14.92 -8.08
CA TYR A 89 -4.30 -15.30 -7.36
C TYR A 89 -4.11 -14.58 -6.02
N MET A 90 -4.69 -13.39 -5.88
CA MET A 90 -4.78 -12.68 -4.59
C MET A 90 -5.86 -13.21 -3.64
N SER A 91 -6.77 -14.06 -4.11
CA SER A 91 -7.94 -14.44 -3.33
C SER A 91 -7.58 -15.41 -2.20
N PRO A 92 -8.23 -15.32 -1.02
CA PRO A 92 -8.05 -16.29 0.05
C PRO A 92 -8.38 -17.72 -0.38
N ALA A 93 -9.27 -17.90 -1.34
CA ALA A 93 -9.63 -19.22 -1.88
C ALA A 93 -8.47 -19.86 -2.65
N ASN A 94 -7.65 -19.06 -3.35
CA ASN A 94 -6.44 -19.54 -3.99
C ASN A 94 -5.38 -19.91 -2.95
N ALA A 95 -5.13 -19.03 -1.97
CA ALA A 95 -4.16 -19.25 -0.90
C ALA A 95 -4.51 -20.45 0.02
N LYS A 96 -5.79 -20.62 0.41
CA LYS A 96 -6.23 -21.73 1.29
C LYS A 96 -6.14 -23.12 0.65
N ARG A 97 -6.07 -23.20 -0.67
CA ARG A 97 -5.98 -24.46 -1.43
C ARG A 97 -4.54 -24.80 -1.80
N ASP A 98 -3.57 -24.14 -1.19
CA ASP A 98 -2.18 -24.31 -1.56
C ASP A 98 -1.61 -25.63 -1.02
N GLY A 99 -1.03 -26.39 -1.95
CA GLY A 99 -0.29 -27.62 -1.68
C GLY A 99 1.20 -27.44 -1.95
N GLY A 100 1.68 -26.19 -2.02
CA GLY A 100 3.10 -25.84 -2.18
C GLY A 100 3.55 -25.51 -3.60
N ASP A 101 2.65 -25.39 -4.58
CA ASP A 101 3.03 -25.21 -6.00
C ASP A 101 2.19 -24.12 -6.71
N LYS A 102 1.30 -23.43 -6.01
CA LYS A 102 0.44 -22.40 -6.63
C LYS A 102 1.08 -21.01 -6.58
N LEU A 103 0.78 -20.23 -7.60
CA LEU A 103 1.09 -18.80 -7.59
C LEU A 103 0.16 -18.07 -6.61
N ILE A 104 0.76 -17.30 -5.72
CA ILE A 104 0.08 -16.43 -4.75
C ILE A 104 0.58 -15.02 -4.98
N ILE A 105 -0.35 -14.06 -5.04
CA ILE A 105 -0.03 -12.63 -5.15
C ILE A 105 -0.49 -11.95 -3.87
N VAL A 106 0.41 -11.24 -3.20
CA VAL A 106 0.13 -10.51 -1.96
C VAL A 106 0.30 -9.02 -2.23
N ASN A 107 -0.73 -8.23 -1.97
CA ASN A 107 -0.63 -6.77 -1.98
C ASN A 107 0.08 -6.31 -0.70
N LEU A 108 1.24 -5.67 -0.85
CA LEU A 108 2.08 -5.26 0.26
C LEU A 108 1.60 -3.97 0.95
N ASP A 109 0.86 -3.14 0.23
CA ASP A 109 0.34 -1.86 0.75
C ASP A 109 -0.98 -2.01 1.52
N LYS A 110 -1.62 -3.17 1.45
CA LYS A 110 -2.88 -3.42 2.15
C LYS A 110 -2.60 -3.74 3.62
N VAL A 111 -3.04 -2.85 4.50
CA VAL A 111 -3.03 -3.08 5.95
C VAL A 111 -3.85 -4.35 6.25
N VAL A 112 -3.18 -5.40 6.71
CA VAL A 112 -3.82 -6.59 7.26
C VAL A 112 -4.25 -6.24 8.69
N ASP A 113 -5.55 -6.29 8.96
CA ASP A 113 -6.13 -6.08 10.30
C ASP A 113 -5.84 -7.25 11.23
#